data_AF-A0A914G702-F1
#
_entry.id   AF-A0A914G702-F1
#
_cell.length_a   1.000
_cell.length_b   1.000
_cell.length_c   1.000
_cell.angle_alpha   90.00
_cell.angle_beta   90.00
_cell.angle_gamma   90.00
#
_symmetry.space_group_name_H-M   'P 1'
#
loop_
_entity.id
_entity.type
_entity.pdbx_description
1 polymer ?
#
loop_
_entity_poly.entity_id
_entity_poly.type
_entity_poly.pdbx_seq_one_letter_code
_entity_poly.pdbx_strand_id
1 'polypeptide(L)' 'MDLLQKGWFTEFSPDDLEKIKKSSSGDSKQLKSDGKEMGGAWPGQAFSLQIEEVLFHEKSKYQDVLVFKR' A
#
# COMPACT_ATOMS: atom_id res chain seq x y z
N MET A 1 5.45 7.83 -4.13
CA MET A 1 5.77 7.19 -2.84
C MET A 1 6.45 5.87 -3.17
N ASP A 2 7.77 5.83 -3.10
CA ASP A 2 8.52 4.59 -3.30
C ASP A 2 8.24 3.67 -2.12
N LEU A 3 7.45 2.61 -2.35
CA LEU A 3 7.17 1.57 -1.34
C LEU A 3 8.43 0.76 -0.98
N LEU A 4 9.54 0.99 -1.68
CA LEU A 4 10.85 0.47 -1.38
C LEU A 4 11.60 1.44 -0.47
N GLN A 5 11.60 1.17 0.83
CA GLN A 5 12.47 1.89 1.76
C GLN A 5 13.67 1.02 2.11
N LYS A 6 14.87 1.49 1.77
CA LYS A 6 16.15 0.87 2.19
C LYS A 6 16.26 -0.62 1.85
N GLY A 7 15.72 -1.04 0.71
CA GLY A 7 15.74 -2.45 0.29
C GLY A 7 14.71 -3.33 1.01
N TRP A 8 13.62 -2.76 1.55
CA TRP A 8 12.50 -3.52 2.12
C TRP A 8 11.19 -3.17 1.41
N PHE A 9 10.40 -4.20 1.11
CA PHE A 9 9.00 -4.09 0.73
C PHE A 9 8.15 -4.24 1.99
N THR A 10 7.19 -3.35 2.21
CA THR A 10 6.25 -3.45 3.34
C THR A 10 4.82 -3.36 2.85
N GLU A 11 4.04 -4.41 3.11
CA GLU A 11 2.61 -4.45 2.82
C GLU A 11 1.83 -3.78 3.96
N PHE A 12 1.36 -2.57 3.69
CA PHE A 12 0.47 -1.83 4.59
C PHE A 12 -0.99 -2.15 4.31
N SER A 13 -1.82 -2.11 5.35
CA SER A 13 -3.27 -2.11 5.21
C SER A 13 -3.72 -0.92 4.32
N PRO A 14 -4.77 -1.07 3.50
CA PRO A 14 -5.29 0.01 2.66
C PRO A 14 -5.58 1.31 3.43
N ASP A 15 -6.11 1.21 4.65
CA ASP A 15 -6.38 2.37 5.50
C ASP A 15 -5.11 3.08 5.97
N ASP A 16 -4.08 2.32 6.32
CA ASP A 16 -2.82 2.88 6.78
C ASP A 16 -2.09 3.55 5.60
N LEU A 17 -2.20 2.97 4.39
CA LEU A 17 -1.72 3.60 3.17
C LEU A 17 -2.45 4.92 2.88
N GLU A 18 -3.76 4.99 3.12
CA GLU A 18 -4.54 6.22 3.01
C GLU A 18 -4.14 7.27 4.05
N LYS A 19 -3.95 6.89 5.32
CA LYS A 19 -3.50 7.80 6.38
C LYS A 19 -2.13 8.40 6.07
N ILE A 20 -1.19 7.57 5.58
CA ILE A 20 0.14 8.02 5.14
C ILE A 20 0.01 9.04 4.00
N LYS A 21 -0.87 8.79 3.01
CA LYS A 21 -1.12 9.68 1.87
C LYS A 21 -1.88 10.97 2.24
N LYS A 22 -2.78 10.92 3.23
CA LYS A 22 -3.64 12.05 3.65
C LYS A 22 -2.94 13.12 4.48
N SER A 23 -1.65 12.96 4.80
CA SER A 23 -0.83 14.03 5.38
C SER A 23 -0.69 15.29 4.49
N SER A 24 -1.25 15.28 3.26
CA SER A 24 -1.19 16.41 2.32
C SER A 24 -2.54 16.94 1.78
N SER A 25 -3.72 16.34 2.03
CA SER A 25 -5.03 16.89 1.58
C SER A 25 -6.20 16.18 2.28
N GLY A 26 -7.05 16.95 2.96
CA GLY A 26 -8.09 16.46 3.89
C GLY A 26 -9.41 16.05 3.24
N ASP A 27 -9.41 15.00 2.42
CA ASP A 27 -10.67 14.40 1.94
C ASP A 27 -10.64 12.86 2.00
N SER A 28 -11.61 12.24 2.67
CA SER A 28 -11.63 10.81 3.01
C SER A 28 -12.38 9.95 1.99
N LYS A 29 -11.67 9.40 0.99
CA LYS A 29 -12.21 8.41 0.04
C LYS A 29 -12.24 6.97 0.61
N GLN A 30 -12.85 6.75 1.78
CA GLN A 30 -13.10 5.38 2.24
C GLN A 30 -14.26 4.75 1.47
N LEU A 31 -14.09 3.49 1.05
CA LEU A 31 -15.20 2.70 0.49
C LEU A 31 -16.27 2.48 1.57
N LYS A 32 -17.50 2.91 1.28
CA LYS A 32 -18.68 2.65 2.11
C LYS A 32 -19.46 1.50 1.49
N SER A 33 -19.70 0.44 2.26
CA SER A 33 -20.71 -0.58 1.91
C SER A 33 -21.86 -0.42 2.89
N ASP A 34 -23.07 -0.18 2.38
CA ASP A 34 -24.30 -0.04 3.16
C ASP A 34 -24.21 0.95 4.33
N GLY A 35 -23.53 2.07 4.11
CA GLY A 35 -23.37 3.13 5.12
C GLY A 35 -22.34 2.84 6.21
N LYS A 36 -21.66 1.69 6.17
CA LYS A 36 -20.56 1.36 7.08
C LYS A 36 -19.21 1.61 6.41
N GLU A 37 -18.32 2.30 7.12
CA GLU A 37 -16.93 2.44 6.69
C GLU A 37 -16.27 1.06 6.73
N MET A 38 -15.87 0.57 5.57
CA MET A 38 -15.08 -0.65 5.48
C MET A 38 -13.67 -0.28 5.87
N GLY A 39 -13.27 -0.64 7.09
CA GLY A 39 -11.87 -0.57 7.50
C GLY A 39 -11.02 -1.51 6.65
N GLY A 40 -9.77 -1.13 6.44
CA GLY A 40 -8.72 -1.94 5.82
C GLY A 40 -8.62 -3.26 6.56
N ALA A 41 -8.30 -4.32 5.84
CA ALA A 41 -8.48 -5.68 6.33
C ALA A 41 -7.57 -6.05 7.54
N TRP A 42 -6.54 -5.26 7.88
CA TRP A 42 -5.62 -5.48 9.01
C TRP A 42 -4.98 -4.18 9.55
N PRO A 43 -5.75 -3.23 10.12
CA PRO A 43 -5.21 -1.93 10.52
C PRO A 43 -4.19 -2.06 11.66
N GLY A 44 -3.07 -1.34 11.58
CA GLY A 44 -2.03 -1.34 12.60
C GLY A 44 -1.04 -2.51 12.53
N GLN A 45 -1.17 -3.38 11.51
CA GLN A 45 -0.23 -4.44 11.22
C GLN A 45 0.36 -4.23 9.81
N ALA A 46 1.61 -4.66 9.63
CA ALA A 46 2.27 -4.67 8.34
C ALA A 46 3.23 -5.86 8.26
N PHE A 47 3.39 -6.41 7.06
CA PHE A 47 4.36 -7.47 6.79
C PHE A 47 5.47 -6.93 5.90
N SER A 48 6.72 -7.23 6.23
CA SER A 48 7.88 -6.70 5.52
C SER A 48 8.79 -7.81 5.01
N LEU A 49 9.26 -7.66 3.77
CA LEU A 49 10.23 -8.53 3.13
C LEU A 49 11.47 -7.73 2.71
N GLN A 50 12.65 -8.29 2.96
CA GLN A 50 13.88 -7.74 2.42
C GLN A 50 13.95 -8.04 0.92
N ILE A 51 14.45 -7.07 0.17
CA ILE A 51 14.58 -7.12 -1.28
C ILE A 51 16.06 -7.29 -1.59
N GLU A 52 16.39 -8.39 -2.28
CA GLU A 52 17.72 -8.59 -2.87
C GLU A 52 17.83 -7.81 -4.18
N GLU A 53 16.84 -7.96 -5.06
CA GLU A 53 16.83 -7.34 -6.40
C GLU A 53 15.40 -7.13 -6.90
N VAL A 54 15.14 -5.99 -7.57
CA VAL A 54 13.87 -5.73 -8.27
C VAL A 54 13.97 -6.28 -9.69
N LEU A 55 13.07 -7.20 -10.03
CA LEU A 55 13.05 -7.87 -11.34
C LEU A 55 12.12 -7.16 -12.34
N PHE A 56 11.03 -6.56 -11.85
CA PHE A 56 10.04 -5.88 -12.67
C PHE A 56 9.25 -4.86 -11.86
N HIS A 57 9.04 -3.67 -12.41
CA HIS A 57 8.15 -2.68 -11.81
C HIS A 57 7.53 -1.78 -12.88
N GLU A 58 6.25 -2.01 -13.20
CA GLU A 58 5.51 -1.17 -14.14
C GLU A 58 4.01 -1.12 -13.81
N LYS A 59 3.34 -0.07 -14.29
CA LYS A 59 1.90 0.07 -14.19
C LYS A 59 1.20 -0.60 -15.38
N SER A 60 0.39 -1.60 -15.09
CA SER A 60 -0.53 -2.19 -16.05
C SER A 60 -1.77 -1.30 -16.31
N LYS A 61 -2.65 -1.74 -17.20
CA LYS A 61 -3.95 -1.08 -17.42
C LYS A 61 -4.81 -0.96 -16.16
N TYR A 62 -4.63 -1.87 -15.19
CA TYR A 62 -5.53 -2.01 -14.04
C TYR A 62 -4.85 -1.69 -12.70
N GLN A 63 -3.55 -1.95 -12.58
CA GLN A 63 -2.83 -1.85 -11.31
C GLN A 63 -1.33 -1.68 -11.51
N ASP A 64 -0.68 -1.22 -10.45
CA ASP A 64 0.77 -1.20 -10.34
C ASP A 64 1.29 -2.61 -10.03
N VAL A 65 2.32 -3.06 -10.75
CA VAL A 65 2.88 -4.41 -10.62
C VAL A 65 4.34 -4.31 -10.20
N LEU A 66 4.71 -5.02 -9.14
CA LEU A 66 6.07 -5.11 -8.62
C LEU A 66 6.44 -6.58 -8.41
N VAL A 67 7.58 -7.00 -8.98
CA VAL A 67 8.17 -8.33 -8.80
C VAL A 67 9.62 -8.16 -8.35
N PHE A 68 10.00 -8.84 -7.29
CA PHE A 68 11.34 -8.79 -6.73
C PHE A 68 11.78 -10.15 -6.21
N LYS A 69 13.10 -10.31 -6.11
CA LYS A 69 13.76 -11.44 -5.45
C LYS A 69 13.98 -11.07 -3.98
N ARG A 70 13.61 -12.00 -3.09
CA ARG A 70 13.93 -11.91 -1.66
C ARG A 70 15.28 -12.51 -1.36
#